data_AF-A0A7Z1R4H5-F1
#
_entry.id   AF-A0A7Z1R4H5-F1
#
_cell.length_a   1.000
_cell.length_b   1.000
_cell.length_c   1.000
_cell.angle_alpha   90.00
_cell.angle_beta   90.00
_cell.angle_gamma   90.00
#
_symmetry.space_group_name_H-M   'P 1'
#
loop_
_entity.id
_entity.type
_entity.pdbx_description
1 polymer ?
#
loop_
_entity_poly.entity_id
_entity_poly.type
_entity_poly.pdbx_seq_one_letter_code
_entity_poly.pdbx_strand_id
1 'polypeptide(L)'
;MYTYYVCMNVTLSIDEKLVERARRLAAIQGTSLNQMIRSLLEEATAASAVDQLVGELEGLWANDEGDSGGRPWRRHELYDRAVLR
;
A
#
# COMPACT_ATOMS: atom_id res chain seq x y z
N MET A 1 -1.03 13.70 -13.34
CA MET A 1 -2.12 13.30 -12.43
C MET A 1 -1.76 13.79 -11.05
N TYR A 2 -2.42 14.84 -10.55
CA TYR A 2 -2.17 15.34 -9.20
C TYR A 2 -3.11 14.58 -8.25
N THR A 3 -2.56 13.68 -7.44
CA THR A 3 -3.31 13.01 -6.37
C THR A 3 -3.35 13.93 -5.16
N TYR A 4 -4.49 14.57 -4.91
CA TYR A 4 -4.74 15.27 -3.65
C TYR A 4 -5.16 14.25 -2.60
N TYR A 5 -4.48 14.28 -1.45
CA TYR A 5 -4.83 13.42 -0.31
C TYR A 5 -6.14 13.93 0.30
N VAL A 6 -7.21 13.13 0.21
CA VAL A 6 -8.49 13.45 0.84
C VAL A 6 -8.54 12.74 2.19
N CYS A 7 -8.67 13.52 3.27
CA CYS A 7 -8.96 12.97 4.58
C CYS A 7 -10.43 12.57 4.65
N MET A 8 -10.72 11.29 4.86
CA MET A 8 -12.07 10.78 5.12
C MET A 8 -12.31 10.67 6.63
N ASN A 9 -13.49 11.12 7.08
CA ASN A 9 -13.92 10.97 8.47
C ASN A 9 -14.66 9.65 8.65
N VAL A 10 -14.34 8.93 9.73
CA VAL A 10 -14.99 7.68 10.11
C VAL A 10 -15.66 7.86 11.47
N THR A 11 -16.94 7.50 11.55
CA THR A 11 -17.67 7.43 12.83
C THR A 11 -17.57 6.01 13.37
N LEU A 12 -17.11 5.86 14.61
CA LEU A 12 -16.87 4.56 15.23
C LEU A 12 -17.56 4.50 16.59
N SER A 13 -18.40 3.47 16.78
CA SER A 13 -19.07 3.21 18.07
C SER A 13 -18.13 2.43 18.99
N ILE A 14 -17.70 3.05 20.09
CA ILE A 14 -16.80 2.45 21.10
C ILE A 14 -17.32 2.80 22.49
N ASP A 15 -17.09 1.90 23.45
CA ASP A 15 -17.30 2.18 24.87
C ASP A 15 -16.58 3.46 25.32
N GLU A 16 -17.31 4.35 26.00
CA GLU A 16 -16.80 5.65 26.43
C GLU A 16 -15.59 5.55 27.37
N LYS A 17 -15.61 4.58 28.31
CA LYS A 17 -14.51 4.38 29.24
C LYS A 17 -13.25 3.90 28.54
N LEU A 18 -13.40 3.15 27.44
CA LEU A 18 -12.27 2.78 26.59
C LEU A 18 -11.69 4.01 25.86
N VAL A 19 -12.53 4.87 25.29
CA VAL A 19 -12.09 6.10 24.62
C VAL A 19 -11.29 6.99 25.56
N GLU A 20 -11.77 7.18 26.79
CA GLU A 20 -11.08 8.03 27.79
C GLU A 20 -9.73 7.46 28.22
N ARG A 21 -9.64 6.14 28.43
CA ARG A 21 -8.35 5.48 28.72
C ARG A 21 -7.39 5.59 27.54
N ALA A 22 -7.87 5.40 26.32
CA ALA A 22 -7.06 5.48 25.12
C ALA A 22 -6.54 6.90 24.87
N ARG A 23 -7.37 7.93 25.08
CA ARG A 23 -6.93 9.33 24.99
C ARG A 23 -5.87 9.67 26.03
N ARG A 24 -6.03 9.21 27.28
CA ARG A 24 -5.03 9.41 28.34
C ARG A 24 -3.70 8.75 27.95
N LEU A 25 -3.75 7.53 27.46
CA LEU A 25 -2.57 6.81 26.97
C LEU A 25 -1.90 7.56 25.81
N ALA A 26 -2.68 8.02 24.84
CA ALA A 26 -2.17 8.78 23.71
C ALA A 26 -1.44 10.05 24.16
N ALA A 27 -2.02 10.78 25.11
CA ALA A 27 -1.41 11.99 25.67
C ALA A 27 -0.07 11.70 26.35
N ILE A 28 0.02 10.61 27.13
CA ILE A 28 1.28 10.17 27.75
C ILE A 28 2.34 9.84 26.68
N GLN A 29 1.92 9.26 25.56
CA GLN A 29 2.79 8.91 24.43
C GLN A 29 3.06 10.08 23.46
N GLY A 30 2.53 11.27 23.73
CA GLY A 30 2.69 12.44 22.84
C GLY A 30 1.95 12.31 21.50
N THR A 31 0.91 11.47 21.42
CA THR A 31 0.10 11.23 20.22
C THR A 31 -1.38 11.50 20.47
N SER A 32 -2.25 11.16 19.52
CA SER A 32 -3.71 11.25 19.65
C SER A 32 -4.39 9.91 19.36
N LEU A 33 -5.62 9.74 19.84
CA LEU A 33 -6.43 8.56 19.53
C LEU A 33 -6.59 8.32 18.02
N ASN A 34 -6.81 9.38 17.25
CA ASN A 34 -6.92 9.27 15.79
C ASN A 34 -5.62 8.79 15.15
N GLN A 35 -4.46 9.23 15.64
CA GLN A 35 -3.17 8.76 15.14
C GLN A 35 -2.95 7.28 15.50
N MET A 36 -3.29 6.86 16.72
CA MET A 36 -3.20 5.44 17.09
C MET A 36 -4.09 4.56 16.21
N ILE A 37 -5.34 4.98 15.94
CA ILE A 37 -6.25 4.25 15.05
C ILE A 37 -5.69 4.21 13.62
N ARG A 38 -5.15 5.33 13.14
CA ARG A 38 -4.52 5.39 11.81
C ARG A 38 -3.37 4.40 11.69
N SER A 39 -2.42 4.43 12.62
CA SER A 39 -1.26 3.53 12.58
C SER A 39 -1.66 2.07 12.68
N LEU A 40 -2.65 1.74 13.52
CA LEU A 40 -3.19 0.37 13.60
C LEU A 40 -3.76 -0.09 12.25
N LEU A 41 -4.53 0.77 11.57
CA LEU A 41 -5.11 0.44 10.27
C LEU A 41 -4.05 0.34 9.18
N GLU A 42 -3.05 1.23 9.18
CA GLU A 42 -1.91 1.15 8.26
C GLU A 42 -1.15 -0.17 8.43
N GLU A 43 -0.82 -0.55 9.66
CA GLU A 43 -0.13 -1.81 9.95
C GLU A 43 -0.98 -3.03 9.58
N ALA A 44 -2.27 -3.03 9.95
CA ALA A 44 -3.17 -4.14 9.65
C ALA A 44 -3.41 -4.34 8.15
N THR A 45 -3.39 -3.25 7.36
CA THR A 45 -3.59 -3.31 5.91
C THR A 45 -2.30 -3.51 5.13
N ALA A 46 -1.14 -3.25 5.73
CA ALA A 46 0.15 -3.40 5.07
C ALA A 46 0.41 -4.83 4.56
N ALA A 47 0.02 -5.85 5.32
CA ALA A 47 0.16 -7.26 4.89
C ALA A 47 -0.73 -7.56 3.66
N SER A 48 -1.97 -7.07 3.66
CA SER A 48 -2.90 -7.25 2.53
C SER A 48 -2.40 -6.59 1.26
N ALA A 49 -1.69 -5.46 1.34
CA ALA A 49 -1.13 -4.80 0.18
C ALA A 49 0.03 -5.60 -0.44
N VAL A 50 0.85 -6.26 0.39
CA VAL A 50 1.92 -7.14 -0.09
C VAL A 50 1.34 -8.38 -0.75
N ASP A 51 0.38 -9.04 -0.10
CA ASP A 51 -0.25 -10.26 -0.65
C ASP A 51 -1.00 -9.94 -1.95
N GLN A 52 -1.66 -8.78 -2.03
CA GLN A 52 -2.31 -8.33 -3.25
C GLN A 52 -1.29 -8.06 -4.37
N LEU A 53 -0.17 -7.38 -4.07
CA LEU A 53 0.88 -7.11 -5.05
C LEU A 53 1.53 -8.42 -5.55
N VAL A 54 1.76 -9.37 -4.65
CA VAL A 54 2.26 -10.71 -5.01
C VAL A 54 1.27 -11.43 -5.91
N GLY A 55 -0.03 -11.42 -5.57
CA GLY A 55 -1.05 -12.02 -6.42
C GLY A 55 -1.18 -11.36 -7.80
N GLU A 56 -1.02 -10.04 -7.87
CA GLU A 56 -0.96 -9.31 -9.15
C GLU A 56 0.27 -9.72 -9.98
N LEU A 57 1.45 -9.85 -9.35
CA LEU A 57 2.67 -10.33 -10.02
C LEU A 57 2.54 -11.78 -10.49
N GLU A 58 1.99 -12.67 -9.68
CA GLU A 58 1.72 -14.06 -10.06
C GLU A 58 0.73 -14.13 -11.23
N GLY A 59 -0.30 -13.29 -11.20
CA GLY A 59 -1.24 -13.15 -12.31
C GLY A 59 -0.57 -12.66 -13.59
N LEU A 60 0.37 -11.72 -13.50
CA LEU A 60 1.17 -11.29 -14.65
C LEU A 60 2.04 -12.44 -15.17
N TRP A 61 2.80 -13.13 -14.31
CA TRP A 61 3.65 -14.25 -14.74
C TRP A 61 2.88 -15.42 -15.34
N ALA A 62 1.68 -15.71 -14.83
CA ALA A 62 0.87 -16.80 -15.34
C ALA A 62 0.22 -16.49 -16.70
N ASN A 63 -0.04 -15.21 -16.99
CA ASN A 63 -0.75 -14.78 -18.20
C ASN A 63 0.15 -14.13 -19.25
N ASP A 64 1.40 -13.80 -18.93
CA ASP A 64 2.36 -13.21 -19.85
C ASP A 64 3.14 -14.32 -20.58
N GLU A 65 3.20 -14.22 -21.91
CA GLU A 65 4.00 -15.11 -22.79
C GLU A 65 5.44 -14.59 -22.97
N GLY A 66 5.86 -13.63 -22.15
CA GLY A 66 7.14 -12.93 -22.24
C GLY A 66 8.35 -13.86 -22.26
N ASP A 67 8.88 -14.12 -23.46
CA ASP A 67 10.12 -14.83 -23.70
C ASP A 67 11.20 -13.83 -24.15
N SER A 68 12.23 -13.64 -23.31
CA SER A 68 13.38 -12.80 -23.67
C SER A 68 14.31 -13.47 -24.72
N GLY A 69 14.03 -14.71 -25.11
CA GLY A 69 14.78 -15.49 -26.09
C GLY A 69 16.25 -15.72 -25.71
N GLY A 70 16.59 -15.53 -24.42
CA GLY A 70 17.97 -15.52 -23.93
C GLY A 70 18.88 -14.44 -24.53
N ARG A 71 18.32 -13.44 -25.23
CA ARG A 71 19.11 -12.44 -25.95
C ARG A 71 19.59 -11.35 -24.97
N PRO A 72 20.91 -11.09 -24.87
CA PRO A 72 21.41 -9.95 -24.12
C PRO A 72 21.01 -8.66 -24.83
N TRP A 73 20.52 -7.68 -24.09
CA TRP A 73 20.19 -6.36 -24.60
C TRP A 73 21.03 -5.30 -23.89
N ARG A 74 21.48 -4.31 -24.65
CA ARG A 74 22.12 -3.10 -24.17
C ARG A 74 21.08 -2.02 -24.03
N ARG A 75 21.21 -1.18 -23.00
CA ARG A 75 20.25 -0.11 -22.69
C ARG A 75 19.89 0.78 -23.90
N HIS A 76 20.85 1.06 -24.77
CA HIS A 76 20.61 1.90 -25.96
C HIS A 76 19.72 1.22 -27.02
N GLU A 77 19.64 -0.11 -27.03
CA GLU A 77 18.82 -0.90 -27.96
C GLU A 77 17.33 -0.90 -27.56
N LEU A 78 17.03 -0.58 -26.30
CA LEU A 78 15.65 -0.55 -25.77
C LEU A 78 14.90 0.75 -26.06
N TYR A 79 15.59 1.82 -26.44
CA TYR A 79 14.95 3.09 -26.76
C TYR A 79 14.31 3.09 -28.15
N ASP A 80 14.67 2.12 -29.00
CA ASP A 80 14.12 2.01 -30.34
C ASP A 80 12.81 1.21 -30.31
N ARG A 81 11.68 1.94 -30.38
CA ARG A 81 10.32 1.39 -30.22
C ARG A 81 9.92 0.31 -31.24
N ALA A 82 10.75 0.05 -32.25
CA ALA A 82 10.53 -1.01 -33.22
C ALA A 82 10.76 -2.43 -32.64
N VAL A 83 11.42 -2.55 -31.47
CA VAL A 83 11.80 -3.84 -30.86
C VAL A 83 10.69 -4.42 -29.95
N LEU A 84 9.65 -3.65 -29.63
CA LEU A 84 8.55 -4.05 -28.74
C LEU A 84 7.30 -4.45 -29.56
N ARG A 85 7.39 -5.52 -30.36
CA ARG A 85 6.25 -6.06 -31.10
C ARG A 85 6.02 -7.52 -30.79
#